data_AF-A0A3A0EAI3-F1
#
_entry.id   AF-A0A3A0EAI3-F1
#
_cell.length_a   1.000
_cell.length_b   1.000
_cell.length_c   1.000
_cell.angle_alpha   90.00
_cell.angle_beta   90.00
_cell.angle_gamma   90.00
#
_symmetry.space_group_name_H-M   'P 1'
#
loop_
_entity.id
_entity.type
_entity.pdbx_description
1 polymer ?
#
loop_
_entity_poly.entity_id
_entity_poly.type
_entity_poly.pdbx_seq_one_letter_code
_entity_poly.pdbx_strand_id
1 'polypeptide(L)'
;MTIFISTRPDRIHLVAPVALLLACAPDIALLAQGLDAEGAIETIVGSQVETAEEAIATDEKRIIAAIENSSANAAEVRKRFTVDNVRIVFLPDLEEKGAAVKAKIEEAGSGIAALREAIQGSAIFYHAIDSRSVLLDDIIAVEFGEKNDVTILVAGREP
;
A
#
# COMPACT_ATOMS: atom_id res chain seq x y z
N MET A 1 42.79 60.42 32.17
CA MET A 1 44.14 60.26 32.75
C MET A 1 44.56 58.82 32.47
N THR A 2 45.64 58.46 31.76
CA THR A 2 46.74 59.16 31.03
C THR A 2 47.45 58.04 30.20
N ILE A 3 47.55 58.09 28.85
CA ILE A 3 48.72 58.56 28.04
C ILE A 3 50.02 57.77 28.37
N PHE A 4 50.87 57.25 27.47
CA PHE A 4 50.98 57.18 25.98
C PHE A 4 51.72 55.83 25.63
N ILE A 5 52.50 55.52 24.56
CA ILE A 5 53.10 56.18 23.36
C ILE A 5 53.36 55.12 22.24
N SER A 6 53.75 55.56 21.03
CA SER A 6 54.65 54.87 20.06
C SER A 6 54.19 53.60 19.29
N THR A 7 54.54 53.37 18.02
CA THR A 7 55.32 54.19 17.04
C THR A 7 54.86 53.92 15.58
N ARG A 8 55.15 54.87 14.67
CA ARG A 8 55.06 54.73 13.19
C ARG A 8 56.39 54.15 12.62
N PRO A 9 56.58 54.06 11.28
CA PRO A 9 55.70 53.68 10.17
C PRO A 9 56.17 52.29 9.63
N ASP A 10 55.97 51.76 8.41
CA ASP A 10 55.98 52.32 7.05
C ASP A 10 55.40 51.30 6.05
N ARG A 11 54.76 51.82 4.98
CA ARG A 11 54.72 51.34 3.56
C ARG A 11 54.46 49.82 3.31
N ILE A 12 53.63 49.42 2.34
CA ILE A 12 53.57 49.89 0.94
C ILE A 12 52.11 50.02 0.46
N HIS A 13 51.91 50.72 -0.65
CA HIS A 13 50.64 50.96 -1.32
C HIS A 13 50.03 49.72 -2.02
N LEU A 14 48.81 49.93 -2.55
CA LEU A 14 48.36 49.59 -3.93
C LEU A 14 47.23 48.51 -4.05
N VAL A 15 46.04 48.96 -4.51
CA VAL A 15 45.15 48.40 -5.57
C VAL A 15 44.83 46.88 -5.53
N ALA A 16 43.58 46.38 -5.65
CA ALA A 16 42.37 46.92 -6.31
C ALA A 16 41.07 46.46 -5.62
N PRO A 17 39.90 47.07 -5.93
CA PRO A 17 38.62 46.37 -5.85
C PRO A 17 38.51 45.33 -6.98
N VAL A 18 38.26 44.05 -6.65
CA VAL A 18 38.16 42.96 -7.64
C VAL A 18 36.74 42.39 -7.70
N ALA A 19 36.11 42.61 -8.86
CA ALA A 19 35.01 41.85 -9.46
C ALA A 19 33.92 41.28 -8.54
N LEU A 20 32.76 41.96 -8.52
CA LEU A 20 31.47 41.27 -8.41
C LEU A 20 31.30 40.38 -9.66
N LEU A 21 31.51 39.08 -9.52
CA LEU A 21 31.22 38.12 -10.60
C LEU A 21 29.71 37.88 -10.67
N LEU A 22 29.16 38.14 -11.85
CA LEU A 22 27.78 37.86 -12.21
C LEU A 22 27.68 36.45 -12.82
N ALA A 23 26.47 35.88 -12.79
CA ALA A 23 26.12 34.51 -13.20
C ALA A 23 26.65 33.40 -12.24
N CYS A 24 25.98 32.25 -12.11
CA CYS A 24 24.80 31.76 -12.84
C CYS A 24 23.61 31.52 -11.91
N ALA A 25 22.39 31.79 -12.40
CA ALA A 25 21.19 31.15 -11.91
C ALA A 25 20.77 30.07 -12.92
N PRO A 26 20.93 28.77 -12.61
CA PRO A 26 20.03 27.73 -13.09
C PRO A 26 18.82 27.66 -12.15
N ASP A 27 17.66 27.30 -12.69
CA ASP A 27 16.43 27.14 -11.91
C ASP A 27 16.61 26.10 -10.80
N ILE A 28 16.19 26.43 -9.57
CA ILE A 28 15.85 25.40 -8.59
C ILE A 28 14.50 24.82 -9.01
N ALA A 29 14.56 23.98 -10.05
CA ALA A 29 13.48 23.07 -10.36
C ALA A 29 13.24 22.20 -9.11
N LEU A 30 12.09 22.41 -8.47
CA LEU A 30 11.65 21.58 -7.37
C LEU A 30 11.61 20.13 -7.85
N LEU A 31 12.50 19.27 -7.33
CA LEU A 31 12.43 17.82 -7.52
C LEU A 31 11.30 17.22 -6.67
N ALA A 32 10.11 17.77 -6.85
CA ALA A 32 8.84 17.33 -6.32
C ALA A 32 8.04 16.62 -7.43
N GLN A 33 8.72 15.81 -8.25
CA GLN A 33 8.11 14.99 -9.29
C GLN A 33 8.82 13.63 -9.33
N GLY A 34 8.21 12.67 -8.63
CA GLY A 34 8.75 11.32 -8.38
C GLY A 34 7.80 10.43 -7.57
N LEU A 35 6.51 10.80 -7.53
CA LEU A 35 5.39 10.07 -6.91
C LEU A 35 4.18 10.14 -7.86
N ASP A 36 4.44 9.92 -9.15
CA ASP A 36 3.43 9.89 -10.21
C ASP A 36 3.76 8.70 -11.12
N ALA A 37 3.55 7.51 -10.55
CA ALA A 37 3.66 6.22 -11.20
C ALA A 37 2.41 5.42 -10.82
N GLU A 38 1.55 5.16 -11.80
CA GLU A 38 0.39 4.29 -11.62
C GLU A 38 0.86 2.90 -11.14
N GLY A 39 0.34 2.44 -10.01
CA GLY A 39 0.81 1.24 -9.32
C GLY A 39 1.89 1.52 -8.26
N ALA A 40 1.49 2.15 -7.15
CA ALA A 40 2.33 2.26 -5.96
C ALA A 40 2.48 0.88 -5.26
N ILE A 41 3.51 0.14 -5.65
CA ILE A 41 3.89 -1.15 -5.04
C ILE A 41 4.57 -0.87 -3.69
N GLU A 42 3.77 -0.80 -2.62
CA GLU A 42 4.27 -0.59 -1.26
C GLU A 42 4.58 -1.95 -0.62
N THR A 43 5.87 -2.30 -0.53
CA THR A 43 6.33 -3.56 0.08
C THR A 43 6.30 -3.47 1.61
N ILE A 44 5.12 -3.70 2.20
CA ILE A 44 4.94 -3.69 3.65
C ILE A 44 5.09 -5.12 4.22
N VAL A 45 6.05 -5.28 5.14
CA VAL A 45 6.41 -6.56 5.80
C VAL A 45 6.79 -7.69 4.82
N GLY A 46 7.47 -7.35 3.73
CA GLY A 46 8.12 -8.33 2.84
C GLY A 46 7.19 -9.06 1.86
N SER A 47 5.88 -8.85 1.95
CA SER A 47 4.91 -9.24 0.93
C SER A 47 4.64 -8.07 -0.02
N GLN A 48 4.38 -8.35 -1.29
CA GLN A 48 3.89 -7.36 -2.26
C GLN A 48 2.36 -7.28 -2.18
N VAL A 49 1.79 -6.08 -1.94
CA VAL A 49 0.33 -5.87 -1.83
C VAL A 49 -0.21 -5.10 -3.04
N GLU A 50 -1.00 -5.78 -3.86
CA GLU A 50 -1.63 -5.26 -5.09
C GLU A 50 -3.15 -5.12 -4.91
N THR A 51 -3.76 -4.17 -5.60
CA THR A 51 -5.22 -4.00 -5.71
C THR A 51 -5.69 -4.17 -7.14
N ALA A 52 -6.94 -4.58 -7.32
CA ALA A 52 -7.64 -4.67 -8.61
C ALA A 52 -9.17 -4.65 -8.40
N GLU A 53 -9.93 -4.25 -9.41
CA GLU A 53 -11.38 -4.50 -9.49
C GLU A 53 -11.67 -5.63 -10.51
N GLU A 54 -12.49 -6.62 -10.15
CA GLU A 54 -13.01 -7.63 -11.08
C GLU A 54 -14.56 -7.63 -11.06
N ALA A 55 -15.19 -7.50 -12.23
CA ALA A 55 -16.63 -7.70 -12.35
C ALA A 55 -16.98 -9.18 -12.15
N ILE A 56 -18.00 -9.50 -11.36
CA ILE A 56 -18.36 -10.88 -10.99
C ILE A 56 -18.62 -11.76 -12.22
N ALA A 57 -19.22 -11.20 -13.27
CA ALA A 57 -19.48 -11.91 -14.51
C ALA A 57 -18.21 -12.44 -15.23
N THR A 58 -17.01 -11.99 -14.82
CA THR A 58 -15.72 -12.48 -15.31
C THR A 58 -15.44 -13.90 -14.80
N ASP A 59 -15.71 -14.18 -13.52
CA ASP A 59 -15.35 -15.46 -12.89
C ASP A 59 -16.21 -15.81 -11.65
N GLU A 60 -17.53 -15.67 -11.78
CA GLU A 60 -18.53 -15.97 -10.73
C GLU A 60 -18.31 -17.34 -10.06
N LYS A 61 -17.83 -18.33 -10.83
CA LYS A 61 -17.58 -19.70 -10.33
C LYS A 61 -16.36 -19.78 -9.42
N ARG A 62 -15.27 -19.07 -9.71
CA ARG A 62 -14.12 -18.96 -8.80
C ARG A 62 -14.54 -18.26 -7.52
N ILE A 63 -15.27 -17.15 -7.63
CA ILE A 63 -15.75 -16.36 -6.49
C ILE A 63 -16.64 -17.21 -5.58
N ILE A 64 -17.60 -17.96 -6.13
CA ILE A 64 -18.45 -18.89 -5.37
C ILE A 64 -17.61 -20.00 -4.71
N ALA A 65 -16.67 -20.62 -5.42
CA ALA A 65 -15.81 -21.65 -4.86
C ALA A 65 -14.91 -21.12 -3.73
N ALA A 66 -14.41 -19.89 -3.84
CA ALA A 66 -13.65 -19.22 -2.79
C ALA A 66 -14.50 -19.01 -1.52
N ILE A 67 -15.75 -18.54 -1.70
CA ILE A 67 -16.72 -18.37 -0.61
C ILE A 67 -17.04 -19.69 0.07
N GLU A 68 -17.36 -20.75 -0.68
CA GLU A 68 -17.65 -22.08 -0.14
C GLU A 68 -16.46 -22.69 0.63
N ASN A 69 -15.22 -22.34 0.28
CA ASN A 69 -14.01 -22.76 0.98
C ASN A 69 -13.62 -21.88 2.20
N SER A 70 -14.39 -20.82 2.53
CA SER A 70 -14.01 -19.85 3.58
C SER A 70 -13.63 -20.50 4.92
N SER A 71 -14.36 -21.52 5.37
CA SER A 71 -14.07 -22.27 6.61
C SER A 71 -12.73 -23.00 6.59
N ALA A 72 -12.32 -23.55 5.42
CA ALA A 72 -11.04 -24.20 5.24
C ALA A 72 -9.91 -23.16 5.12
N ASN A 73 -10.14 -22.11 4.34
CA ASN A 73 -9.16 -21.05 4.12
C ASN A 73 -8.89 -20.25 5.40
N ALA A 74 -9.89 -20.11 6.28
CA ALA A 74 -9.72 -19.59 7.64
C ALA A 74 -8.74 -20.42 8.49
N ALA A 75 -8.70 -21.74 8.30
CA ALA A 75 -7.72 -22.60 8.98
C ALA A 75 -6.31 -22.43 8.39
N GLU A 76 -6.18 -22.13 7.10
CA GLU A 76 -4.89 -21.87 6.46
C GLU A 76 -4.33 -20.47 6.79
N VAL A 77 -5.17 -19.43 6.86
CA VAL A 77 -4.75 -18.09 7.34
C VAL A 77 -4.11 -18.18 8.73
N ARG A 78 -4.70 -18.96 9.65
CA ARG A 78 -4.15 -19.21 11.01
C ARG A 78 -2.82 -19.98 11.03
N LYS A 79 -2.39 -20.60 9.92
CA LYS A 79 -1.14 -21.37 9.79
C LYS A 79 -0.09 -20.68 8.91
N ARG A 80 -0.44 -19.60 8.21
CA ARG A 80 0.38 -19.01 7.15
C ARG A 80 1.36 -17.98 7.74
N PHE A 81 2.61 -18.40 7.91
CA PHE A 81 3.70 -17.57 8.46
C PHE A 81 4.51 -16.80 7.40
N THR A 82 4.22 -17.01 6.11
CA THR A 82 4.89 -16.36 4.97
C THR A 82 3.87 -16.15 3.86
N VAL A 83 3.87 -14.98 3.23
CA VAL A 83 3.10 -14.64 2.03
C VAL A 83 4.03 -13.90 1.08
N ASP A 84 4.07 -14.30 -0.19
CA ASP A 84 4.94 -13.67 -1.18
C ASP A 84 4.21 -12.46 -1.81
N ASN A 85 2.98 -12.69 -2.28
CA ASN A 85 2.11 -11.66 -2.86
C ASN A 85 0.69 -11.74 -2.24
N VAL A 86 0.10 -10.58 -1.93
CA VAL A 86 -1.32 -10.41 -1.63
C VAL A 86 -1.94 -9.58 -2.74
N ARG A 87 -2.95 -10.13 -3.42
CA ARG A 87 -3.83 -9.35 -4.30
C ARG A 87 -5.17 -9.14 -3.62
N ILE A 88 -5.64 -7.91 -3.57
CA ILE A 88 -6.97 -7.53 -3.09
C ILE A 88 -7.83 -7.27 -4.32
N VAL A 89 -8.93 -8.01 -4.46
CA VAL A 89 -9.86 -7.90 -5.59
C VAL A 89 -11.20 -7.40 -5.08
N PHE A 90 -11.54 -6.17 -5.47
CA PHE A 90 -12.84 -5.56 -5.21
C PHE A 90 -13.87 -6.04 -6.26
N LEU A 91 -15.11 -6.25 -5.82
CA LEU A 91 -16.23 -6.75 -6.64
C LEU A 91 -17.32 -5.66 -6.76
N PRO A 92 -17.13 -4.65 -7.63
CA PRO A 92 -17.93 -3.42 -7.64
C PRO A 92 -19.36 -3.60 -8.16
N ASP A 93 -19.68 -4.74 -8.78
CA ASP A 93 -21.02 -5.10 -9.26
C ASP A 93 -21.70 -6.22 -8.45
N LEU A 94 -21.17 -6.57 -7.28
CA LEU A 94 -21.81 -7.48 -6.32
C LEU A 94 -23.25 -7.06 -5.99
N GLU A 95 -23.48 -5.76 -5.78
CA GLU A 95 -24.80 -5.25 -5.43
C GLU A 95 -25.82 -5.35 -6.57
N GLU A 96 -25.38 -5.11 -7.81
CA GLU A 96 -26.24 -5.04 -8.99
C GLU A 96 -26.49 -6.41 -9.65
N LYS A 97 -25.49 -7.30 -9.66
CA LYS A 97 -25.46 -8.49 -10.53
C LYS A 97 -25.10 -9.79 -9.79
N GLY A 98 -24.40 -9.71 -8.66
CA GLY A 98 -23.89 -10.87 -7.92
C GLY A 98 -24.94 -11.67 -7.14
N ALA A 99 -26.15 -11.89 -7.67
CA ALA A 99 -27.25 -12.52 -6.93
C ALA A 99 -26.93 -13.94 -6.43
N ALA A 100 -26.25 -14.77 -7.24
CA ALA A 100 -25.80 -16.10 -6.84
C ALA A 100 -24.66 -16.03 -5.81
N VAL A 101 -23.75 -15.06 -5.97
CA VAL A 101 -22.65 -14.78 -5.02
C VAL A 101 -23.19 -14.35 -3.66
N LYS A 102 -24.19 -13.45 -3.63
CA LYS A 102 -24.88 -13.02 -2.40
C LYS A 102 -25.53 -14.18 -1.65
N ALA A 103 -26.28 -15.04 -2.34
CA ALA A 103 -26.84 -16.24 -1.71
C ALA A 103 -25.76 -17.14 -1.11
N LYS A 104 -24.59 -17.23 -1.76
CA LYS A 104 -23.44 -17.99 -1.24
C LYS A 104 -22.73 -17.32 -0.07
N ILE A 105 -22.68 -15.99 -0.02
CA ILE A 105 -22.21 -15.23 1.16
C ILE A 105 -23.12 -15.50 2.36
N GLU A 106 -24.45 -15.51 2.16
CA GLU A 106 -25.42 -15.84 3.21
C GLU A 106 -25.29 -17.30 3.68
N GLU A 107 -25.21 -18.27 2.76
CA GLU A 107 -25.00 -19.69 3.08
C GLU A 107 -23.68 -19.94 3.85
N ALA A 108 -22.59 -19.25 3.46
CA ALA A 108 -21.25 -19.45 4.02
C ALA A 108 -20.93 -18.52 5.21
N GLY A 109 -21.88 -17.69 5.68
CA GLY A 109 -21.60 -16.57 6.59
C GLY A 109 -20.84 -16.92 7.88
N SER A 110 -21.02 -18.12 8.44
CA SER A 110 -20.25 -18.59 9.60
C SER A 110 -18.79 -18.91 9.27
N GLY A 111 -18.50 -19.42 8.07
CA GLY A 111 -17.16 -19.62 7.54
C GLY A 111 -16.47 -18.30 7.20
N ILE A 112 -17.21 -17.34 6.65
CA ILE A 112 -16.72 -15.97 6.37
C ILE A 112 -16.39 -15.25 7.69
N ALA A 113 -17.24 -15.34 8.71
CA ALA A 113 -16.93 -14.80 10.04
C ALA A 113 -15.66 -15.42 10.65
N ALA A 114 -15.53 -16.75 10.56
CA ALA A 114 -14.33 -17.47 11.03
C ALA A 114 -13.06 -17.14 10.21
N LEU A 115 -13.21 -16.69 8.96
CA LEU A 115 -12.13 -16.20 8.09
C LEU A 115 -11.73 -14.76 8.45
N ARG A 116 -12.69 -13.86 8.70
CA ARG A 116 -12.43 -12.49 9.19
C ARG A 116 -11.69 -12.50 10.52
N GLU A 117 -12.11 -13.36 11.47
CA GLU A 117 -11.40 -13.58 12.73
C GLU A 117 -9.96 -14.09 12.49
N ALA A 118 -9.75 -15.01 11.53
CA ALA A 118 -8.43 -15.52 11.19
C ALA A 118 -7.49 -14.42 10.63
N ILE A 119 -8.04 -13.55 9.76
CA ILE A 119 -7.32 -12.41 9.18
C ILE A 119 -6.95 -11.41 10.28
N GLN A 120 -7.90 -11.02 11.13
CA GLN A 120 -7.66 -10.13 12.27
C GLN A 120 -6.63 -10.72 13.26
N GLY A 121 -6.61 -12.04 13.45
CA GLY A 121 -5.62 -12.74 14.27
C GLY A 121 -4.25 -12.94 13.63
N SER A 122 -4.05 -12.59 12.35
CA SER A 122 -2.80 -12.83 11.62
C SER A 122 -2.19 -11.51 11.13
N ALA A 123 -1.08 -11.09 11.75
CA ALA A 123 -0.44 -9.81 11.48
C ALA A 123 -0.11 -9.58 9.99
N ILE A 124 0.25 -10.63 9.24
CA ILE A 124 0.54 -10.53 7.80
C ILE A 124 -0.72 -10.11 7.02
N PHE A 125 -1.85 -10.77 7.28
CA PHE A 125 -3.10 -10.52 6.55
C PHE A 125 -3.76 -9.22 7.04
N TYR A 126 -3.74 -8.97 8.35
CA TYR A 126 -4.25 -7.73 8.93
C TYR A 126 -3.52 -6.50 8.37
N HIS A 127 -2.19 -6.48 8.35
CA HIS A 127 -1.44 -5.35 7.78
C HIS A 127 -1.60 -5.22 6.26
N ALA A 128 -1.85 -6.31 5.53
CA ALA A 128 -2.11 -6.24 4.09
C ALA A 128 -3.47 -5.59 3.77
N ILE A 129 -4.52 -5.83 4.57
CA ILE A 129 -5.82 -5.17 4.37
C ILE A 129 -5.82 -3.73 4.90
N ASP A 130 -5.15 -3.49 6.03
CA ASP A 130 -5.01 -2.18 6.69
C ASP A 130 -4.24 -1.19 5.80
N SER A 131 -3.18 -1.63 5.11
CA SER A 131 -2.41 -0.80 4.16
C SER A 131 -3.19 -0.34 2.94
N ARG A 132 -4.31 -0.99 2.61
CA ARG A 132 -5.25 -0.60 1.55
C ARG A 132 -6.61 -0.13 2.10
N SER A 133 -6.69 0.17 3.40
CA SER A 133 -7.89 0.65 4.10
C SER A 133 -9.13 -0.24 3.94
N VAL A 134 -8.95 -1.54 3.68
CA VAL A 134 -10.03 -2.50 3.48
C VAL A 134 -10.68 -2.87 4.81
N LEU A 135 -12.01 -2.72 4.91
CA LEU A 135 -12.75 -3.12 6.09
C LEU A 135 -12.85 -4.65 6.17
N LEU A 136 -12.60 -5.21 7.37
CA LEU A 136 -12.81 -6.64 7.64
C LEU A 136 -14.21 -7.11 7.24
N ASP A 137 -15.23 -6.25 7.37
CA ASP A 137 -16.62 -6.60 7.07
C ASP A 137 -16.99 -6.62 5.58
N ASP A 138 -16.12 -6.10 4.70
CA ASP A 138 -16.28 -6.20 3.25
C ASP A 138 -15.57 -7.45 2.68
N ILE A 139 -14.68 -8.10 3.43
CA ILE A 139 -14.00 -9.32 2.98
C ILE A 139 -14.98 -10.49 2.94
N ILE A 140 -15.21 -11.05 1.77
CA ILE A 140 -16.15 -12.17 1.55
C ILE A 140 -15.47 -13.53 1.38
N ALA A 141 -14.22 -13.56 0.93
CA ALA A 141 -13.45 -14.79 0.78
C ALA A 141 -11.94 -14.51 0.68
N VAL A 142 -11.15 -15.59 0.78
CA VAL A 142 -9.71 -15.61 0.48
C VAL A 142 -9.43 -16.83 -0.38
N GLU A 143 -8.58 -16.67 -1.39
CA GLU A 143 -8.03 -17.74 -2.23
C GLU A 143 -6.53 -17.89 -1.96
N PHE A 144 -6.02 -19.11 -2.12
CA PHE A 144 -4.59 -19.39 -2.07
C PHE A 144 -4.10 -19.83 -3.44
N GLY A 145 -3.16 -19.08 -4.00
CA GLY A 145 -2.57 -19.34 -5.31
C GLY A 145 -1.43 -20.36 -5.26
N GLU A 146 -0.54 -20.31 -6.24
CA GLU A 146 0.69 -21.10 -6.18
C GLU A 146 1.64 -20.56 -5.09
N LYS A 147 2.49 -21.44 -4.54
CA LYS A 147 3.50 -21.11 -3.52
C LYS A 147 2.85 -20.44 -2.29
N ASN A 148 3.15 -19.16 -2.04
CA ASN A 148 2.61 -18.40 -0.93
C ASN A 148 1.72 -17.23 -1.40
N ASP A 149 1.25 -17.22 -2.65
CA ASP A 149 0.37 -16.18 -3.17
C ASP A 149 -1.04 -16.27 -2.56
N VAL A 150 -1.67 -15.10 -2.37
CA VAL A 150 -2.97 -14.93 -1.72
C VAL A 150 -3.83 -13.96 -2.55
N THR A 151 -5.10 -14.30 -2.77
CA THR A 151 -6.11 -13.35 -3.24
C THR A 151 -7.12 -13.11 -2.13
N ILE A 152 -7.48 -11.87 -1.84
CA ILE A 152 -8.53 -11.49 -0.90
C ILE A 152 -9.69 -10.90 -1.72
N LEU A 153 -10.89 -11.48 -1.61
CA LEU A 153 -12.08 -11.02 -2.33
C LEU A 153 -12.89 -10.09 -1.43
N VAL A 154 -13.19 -8.88 -1.92
CA VAL A 154 -13.79 -7.78 -1.17
C VAL A 154 -15.06 -7.28 -1.87
N ALA A 155 -16.13 -7.08 -1.11
CA ALA A 155 -17.37 -6.48 -1.58
C ALA A 155 -17.21 -4.97 -1.83
N GLY A 156 -17.83 -4.45 -2.88
CA GLY A 156 -17.81 -3.01 -3.18
C GLY A 156 -16.65 -2.61 -4.11
N ARG A 157 -16.22 -1.35 -3.99
CA ARG A 157 -15.22 -0.68 -4.85
C ARG A 157 -13.92 -0.44 -4.11
N GLU A 158 -12.85 -0.20 -4.84
CA GLU A 158 -11.62 0.36 -4.27
C GLU A 158 -11.89 1.74 -3.62
N PRO A 159 -11.40 2.02 -2.39
CA PRO A 159 -11.77 3.21 -1.59
C PRO A 159 -11.02 4.51 -1.94
#